data_AF-A0A947PAM3-F1
#
_entry.id   AF-A0A947PAM3-F1
#
_cell.length_a   1.000
_cell.length_b   1.000
_cell.length_c   1.000
_cell.angle_alpha   90.00
_cell.angle_beta   90.00
_cell.angle_gamma   90.00
#
_symmetry.space_group_name_H-M   'P 1'
#
loop_
_entity.id
_entity.type
_entity.pdbx_description
1 polymer ?
#
loop_
_entity_poly.entity_id
_entity_poly.type
_entity_poly.pdbx_seq_one_letter_code
_entity_poly.pdbx_strand_id
1 'polypeptide(L)' 'MTSHTVLMILVMTFPMFIFAIAPALKIGDYLEERYSISETQKRIVMVSGTLVVSLSLSTFIQLY' A
#
# COMPACT_ATOMS: atom_id res chain seq x y z
N MET A 1 5.22 -21.40 9.01
CA MET A 1 5.58 -19.99 9.35
C MET A 1 5.28 -19.80 10.81
N THR A 2 6.27 -19.42 11.62
CA THR A 2 6.07 -19.23 13.08
C THR A 2 5.25 -17.96 13.30
N SER A 3 4.41 -17.93 14.34
CA SER A 3 3.53 -16.79 14.67
C SER A 3 4.29 -15.46 14.77
N HIS A 4 5.58 -15.51 15.11
CA HIS A 4 6.50 -14.38 15.14
C HIS A 4 6.77 -13.77 13.77
N THR A 5 6.82 -14.57 12.70
CA THR A 5 7.02 -14.07 11.33
C THR A 5 5.83 -13.20 10.90
N VAL A 6 4.61 -13.64 11.17
CA VAL A 6 3.37 -12.89 10.83
C VAL A 6 3.30 -11.57 11.60
N LEU A 7 3.66 -11.58 12.89
CA LEU A 7 3.73 -10.37 13.70
C LEU A 7 4.76 -9.36 13.16
N MET A 8 5.93 -9.83 12.75
CA MET A 8 6.94 -8.97 12.13
C MET A 8 6.47 -8.37 10.80
N ILE A 9 5.79 -9.15 9.94
CA ILE A 9 5.20 -8.64 8.69
C ILE A 9 4.23 -7.49 9.02
N LEU A 10 3.35 -7.68 10.01
CA LEU A 10 2.37 -6.67 10.42
C LEU A 10 3.04 -5.38 10.92
N VAL A 11 4.03 -5.52 11.81
CA VAL A 11 4.76 -4.37 12.38
C VAL A 11 5.55 -3.63 11.30
N MET A 12 6.17 -4.35 10.35
CA MET A 12 6.89 -3.75 9.24
C MET A 12 5.97 -3.14 8.16
N THR A 13 4.70 -3.56 8.08
CA THR A 13 3.73 -2.97 7.14
C THR A 13 3.39 -1.52 7.53
N PHE A 14 3.42 -1.19 8.82
CA PHE A 14 3.10 0.15 9.33
C PHE A 14 4.06 1.26 8.85
N PRO A 15 5.40 1.16 8.98
CA PRO A 15 6.32 2.14 8.40
C PRO A 15 6.28 2.12 6.87
N MET A 16 5.99 0.98 6.24
CA MET A 16 5.85 0.89 4.79
C MET A 16 4.65 1.68 4.24
N PHE A 17 3.58 1.86 5.02
CA PHE A 17 2.46 2.71 4.61
C PHE A 17 2.90 4.15 4.30
N ILE A 18 3.83 4.71 5.07
CA ILE A 18 4.32 6.07 4.84
C ILE A 18 5.04 6.16 3.48
N PHE A 19 5.75 5.11 3.09
CA PHE A 19 6.42 5.03 1.79
C PHE A 19 5.47 4.69 0.64
N ALA A 20 4.43 3.89 0.89
CA ALA A 20 3.49 3.43 -0.12
C ALA A 20 2.38 4.46 -0.42
N ILE A 21 2.10 5.39 0.50
CA ILE A 21 1.13 6.47 0.28
C ILE A 21 1.54 7.36 -0.89
N ALA A 22 2.82 7.73 -1.02
CA ALA A 22 3.29 8.61 -2.08
C ALA A 22 3.06 8.05 -3.51
N PRO A 23 3.47 6.81 -3.84
CA PRO A 23 3.16 6.21 -5.14
C PRO A 23 1.66 5.91 -5.29
N ALA A 24 0.94 5.52 -4.23
CA ALA A 24 -0.51 5.26 -4.30
C ALA A 24 -1.32 6.55 -4.57
N LEU A 25 -0.91 7.68 -4.00
CA LEU A 25 -1.50 9.00 -4.27
C LEU A 25 -1.28 9.37 -5.74
N LYS A 26 -0.05 9.22 -6.25
CA LYS A 26 0.28 9.51 -7.65
C LYS A 26 -0.49 8.63 -8.64
N ILE A 27 -0.73 7.36 -8.29
CA ILE A 27 -1.58 6.45 -9.07
C ILE A 27 -3.04 6.90 -9.01
N GLY A 28 -3.52 7.30 -7.84
CA GLY A 28 -4.88 7.84 -7.67
C GLY A 28 -5.11 9.12 -8.48
N ASP A 29 -4.16 10.06 -8.46
CA ASP A 29 -4.19 11.29 -9.26
C ASP A 29 -4.19 10.98 -10.76
N TYR A 30 -3.34 10.05 -11.21
CA TYR A 30 -3.28 9.64 -12.61
C TYR A 30 -4.59 8.99 -13.09
N LEU A 31 -5.20 8.15 -12.24
CA LEU A 31 -6.49 7.53 -12.55
C LEU A 31 -7.62 8.57 -12.55
N GLU A 32 -7.59 9.57 -11.67
CA GLU A 32 -8.53 10.69 -11.67
C GLU A 32 -8.46 11.49 -12.98
N GLU A 33 -7.25 11.86 -13.40
CA GLU A 33 -7.05 12.60 -14.65
C GLU A 33 -7.47 11.80 -15.88
N ARG A 34 -7.23 10.48 -15.89
CA ARG A 34 -7.45 9.63 -17.06
C ARG A 34 -8.85 8.99 -17.16
N TYR A 35 -9.52 8.78 -16.03
CA TYR A 35 -10.81 8.11 -15.97
C TYR A 35 -11.92 8.96 -15.31
N SER A 36 -11.63 10.20 -14.90
CA SER A 36 -12.57 11.10 -14.22
C SER A 36 -13.28 10.44 -13.03
N ILE A 37 -12.55 9.59 -12.30
CA ILE A 37 -13.07 8.87 -11.13
C ILE A 37 -13.39 9.82 -9.97
N SER A 38 -14.40 9.46 -9.19
CA SER A 38 -14.84 10.28 -8.06
C SER A 38 -13.82 10.28 -6.91
N GLU A 39 -13.85 11.31 -6.07
CA GLU A 39 -12.98 11.43 -4.90
C GLU A 39 -13.07 10.21 -3.95
N THR A 40 -14.26 9.62 -3.83
CA THR A 40 -14.48 8.38 -3.08
C THR A 40 -13.72 7.21 -3.69
N GLN A 41 -13.75 7.06 -5.02
CA GLN A 41 -13.02 6.00 -5.72
C GLN A 41 -11.51 6.21 -5.63
N LYS A 42 -11.05 7.45 -5.78
CA LYS A 42 -9.64 7.82 -5.59
C LYS A 42 -9.13 7.44 -4.20
N ARG A 43 -9.90 7.72 -3.14
CA ARG A 43 -9.57 7.35 -1.76
C ARG A 43 -9.50 5.83 -1.58
N ILE A 44 -10.43 5.07 -2.17
CA ILE A 44 -10.40 3.60 -2.14
C ILE A 44 -9.16 3.06 -2.85
N VAL A 45 -8.82 3.60 -4.03
CA VAL A 45 -7.63 3.20 -4.79
C VAL A 45 -6.35 3.51 -4.02
N MET A 46 -6.28 4.67 -3.38
CA MET A 46 -5.15 5.03 -2.53
C MET A 46 -4.98 4.07 -1.35
N VAL A 47 -6.05 3.81 -0.59
CA VAL A 47 -5.99 2.96 0.60
C VAL A 47 -5.67 1.51 0.21
N SER A 48 -6.35 0.97 -0.80
CA SER A 48 -6.12 -0.40 -1.28
C SER A 48 -4.73 -0.55 -1.92
N GLY A 49 -4.30 0.41 -2.73
CA GLY A 49 -2.96 0.45 -3.33
C GLY A 49 -1.86 0.52 -2.28
N THR A 50 -2.02 1.38 -1.28
CA THR A 50 -1.09 1.51 -0.15
C THR A 50 -0.99 0.19 0.62
N LEU A 51 -2.11 -0.48 0.86
CA LEU A 51 -2.17 -1.78 1.53
C LEU A 51 -1.45 -2.88 0.76
N VAL A 52 -1.77 -3.02 -0.53
CA VAL A 52 -1.19 -4.05 -1.40
C VAL A 52 0.31 -3.81 -1.58
N VAL A 53 0.73 -2.57 -1.82
CA VAL A 53 2.15 -2.23 -1.97
C VAL A 53 2.90 -2.49 -0.68
N SER A 54 2.38 -2.08 0.47
CA SER A 54 3.08 -2.24 1.76
C SER A 54 3.17 -3.69 2.20
N LEU A 55 2.13 -4.49 1.97
CA LEU A 55 2.18 -5.94 2.19
C LEU A 55 3.19 -6.61 1.27
N SER A 56 3.20 -6.23 -0.02
CA SER A 56 4.16 -6.77 -0.99
C SER A 56 5.59 -6.41 -0.60
N LEU A 57 5.85 -5.16 -0.21
CA LEU A 57 7.17 -4.67 0.19
C LEU A 57 7.63 -5.29 1.51
N SER A 58 6.74 -5.40 2.50
CA SER A 58 7.00 -6.06 3.79
C SER A 58 7.39 -7.52 3.59
N THR A 59 6.65 -8.23 2.74
CA THR A 59 6.94 -9.63 2.40
C THR A 59 8.29 -9.75 1.69
N PHE A 60 8.61 -8.81 0.79
CA PHE A 60 9.88 -8.81 0.06
C PHE A 60 11.08 -8.55 0.99
N ILE A 61 10.96 -7.59 1.91
CA ILE A 61 12.00 -7.30 2.92
C ILE A 61 12.19 -8.46 3.89
N GLN A 62 11.13 -9.17 4.25
CA GLN A 62 11.27 -10.25 5.23
C GLN A 62 11.76 -11.57 4.61
N LEU A 63 11.68 -11.70 3.29
CA LEU A 63 12.19 -12.86 2.56
C LEU A 63 13.67 -12.73 2.16
N TYR A 64 14.25 -11.53 2.21
CA TYR A 64 15.61 -11.20 1.73
C TYR A 64 16.46 -10.59 2.84
#